data_AF-A0A1V6AUI6-F1
#
_entry.id   AF-A0A1V6AUI6-F1
#
_cell.length_a   1.000
_cell.length_b   1.000
_cell.length_c   1.000
_cell.angle_alpha   90.00
_cell.angle_beta   90.00
_cell.angle_gamma   90.00
#
_symmetry.space_group_name_H-M   'P 1'
#
loop_
_entity.id
_entity.type
_entity.pdbx_description
1 polymer ?
#
loop_
_entity_poly.entity_id
_entity_poly.type
_entity_poly.pdbx_seq_one_letter_code
_entity_poly.pdbx_strand_id
1 'polypeptide(L)' 'MEYYLMLFKNGSLKIYKNKQSRGRMEEGARQFVCSSNVTVQDLHVWASNGYKKLNTVREIEN' A
#
# COMPACT_ATOMS: atom_id res chain seq x y z
N MET A 1 10.03 4.75 10.75
CA MET A 1 9.43 5.77 9.86
C MET A 1 8.43 5.03 9.00
N GLU A 2 7.14 5.37 9.10
CA GLU A 2 6.09 4.68 8.34
C GLU A 2 5.84 5.36 7.01
N TYR A 3 5.54 4.55 6.00
CA TYR A 3 5.03 5.00 4.70
C TYR A 3 3.72 4.30 4.40
N TYR A 4 2.88 4.93 3.59
CA TYR A 4 1.56 4.45 3.27
C TYR A 4 1.45 4.21 1.77
N LEU A 5 1.06 3.00 1.39
CA LEU A 5 0.81 2.64 -0.01
C LEU A 5 -0.68 2.70 -0.26
N MET A 6 -1.10 3.37 -1.34
CA MET A 6 -2.48 3.35 -1.80
C MET A 6 -2.56 2.66 -3.14
N LEU A 7 -3.35 1.58 -3.18
CA LEU A 7 -3.65 0.83 -4.37
C LEU A 7 -5.05 1.21 -4.86
N PHE A 8 -5.13 1.75 -6.06
CA PHE A 8 -6.39 2.17 -6.69
C PHE A 8 -6.97 1.03 -7.54
N LYS A 9 -8.28 1.08 -7.81
CA LYS A 9 -8.99 0.07 -8.63
C LYS A 9 -8.41 -0.07 -10.04
N ASN A 10 -7.83 1.00 -10.59
CA ASN A 10 -7.17 0.98 -11.89
C ASN A 10 -5.79 0.30 -11.89
N GLY A 11 -5.35 -0.25 -10.75
CA GLY A 11 -4.05 -0.90 -10.60
C GLY A 11 -2.89 0.06 -10.35
N SER A 12 -3.13 1.37 -10.32
CA SER A 12 -2.08 2.34 -9.96
C SER A 12 -1.76 2.27 -8.47
N LEU A 13 -0.49 2.51 -8.15
CA LEU A 13 0.03 2.54 -6.79
C LEU A 13 0.63 3.92 -6.50
N LYS A 14 0.26 4.54 -5.38
CA LYS A 14 0.88 5.78 -4.89
C LYS A 14 1.46 5.59 -3.49
N ILE A 15 2.54 6.31 -3.21
CA ILE A 15 3.25 6.28 -1.93
C ILE A 15 3.04 7.62 -1.22
N TYR A 16 2.67 7.56 0.06
CA TYR A 16 2.42 8.70 0.92
C TYR A 16 3.25 8.62 2.20
N LYS A 17 3.63 9.77 2.75
CA LYS A 17 4.28 9.85 4.07
C LYS A 17 3.29 9.78 5.25
N ASN A 18 2.00 10.01 4.99
CA ASN A 18 0.96 10.08 6.02
C ASN A 18 -0.20 9.16 5.66
N LYS A 19 -0.87 8.61 6.69
CA LYS A 19 -2.12 7.85 6.55
C LYS A 19 -3.18 8.72 5.87
N GLN A 20 -3.85 8.16 4.87
CA GLN A 20 -4.93 8.83 4.15
C GLN A 20 -6.26 8.56 4.84
N SER A 21 -7.01 9.64 5.06
CA SER A 21 -8.34 9.60 5.66
C SER A 21 -9.36 9.05 4.66
N ARG A 22 -10.35 8.29 5.15
CA ARG A 22 -11.39 7.65 4.32
C ARG A 22 -12.07 8.59 3.31
N GLY A 23 -12.38 9.82 3.71
CA GLY A 23 -13.01 10.81 2.82
C GLY A 23 -12.12 11.34 1.68
N ARG A 24 -10.81 11.05 1.71
CA ARG A 24 -9.85 11.42 0.66
C ARG A 24 -9.45 10.23 -0.23
N MET A 25 -9.92 9.03 0.11
CA MET A 25 -9.62 7.82 -0.65
C MET A 25 -10.70 7.60 -1.70
N GLU A 26 -10.28 7.27 -2.92
CA GLU A 26 -11.20 6.84 -3.96
C GLU A 26 -11.95 5.56 -3.53
N GLU A 27 -13.18 5.41 -3.98
CA GLU A 27 -14.04 4.30 -3.57
C GLU A 27 -13.44 2.94 -3.96
N GLY A 28 -13.13 2.13 -2.95
CA GLY A 28 -12.48 0.81 -3.10
C GLY A 28 -10.98 0.87 -3.39
N ALA A 29 -10.34 2.02 -3.17
CA ALA A 29 -8.90 2.06 -2.97
C ALA A 29 -8.54 1.34 -1.66
N ARG A 30 -7.44 0.58 -1.69
CA ARG A 30 -6.89 -0.14 -0.54
C ARG A 30 -5.67 0.60 -0.01
N GLN A 31 -5.52 0.66 1.30
CA GLN A 31 -4.40 1.32 1.96
C GLN A 31 -3.58 0.34 2.77
N PHE A 32 -2.26 0.47 2.68
CA PHE A 32 -1.32 -0.38 3.39
C PHE A 32 -0.33 0.49 4.16
N VAL A 33 0.10 0.03 5.33
CA VAL A 33 1.23 0.60 6.07
C VAL A 33 2.48 -0.20 5.75
N CYS A 34 3.56 0.52 5.48
CA CYS A 34 4.90 -0.01 5.33
C CYS A 34 5.73 0.43 6.53
N SER A 35 6.14 -0.52 7.37
CA SER A 35 6.83 -0.25 8.64
C SER A 35 8.35 -0.30 8.56
N SER A 36 8.92 -0.65 7.41
CA SER A 36 10.37 -0.72 7.18
C SER A 36 10.74 -0.34 5.75
N ASN A 37 12.03 -0.28 5.46
CA ASN A 37 12.49 -0.16 4.08
C ASN A 37 12.09 -1.40 3.28
N VAL A 38 11.66 -1.19 2.03
CA VAL A 38 11.27 -2.23 1.08
C VAL A 38 11.88 -1.87 -0.27
N THR A 39 12.46 -2.84 -0.96
CA THR A 39 13.05 -2.58 -2.28
C THR A 39 11.99 -2.51 -3.37
N VAL A 40 12.34 -1.92 -4.52
CA VAL A 40 11.46 -1.93 -5.70
C VAL A 40 11.18 -3.36 -6.16
N GLN A 41 12.14 -4.28 -6.03
CA GLN A 41 11.98 -5.68 -6.38
C GLN A 41 10.97 -6.38 -5.46
N ASP A 42 11.04 -6.15 -4.14
CA ASP A 42 10.08 -6.69 -3.18
C ASP A 42 8.66 -6.19 -3.46
N LEU A 43 8.51 -4.90 -3.78
CA LEU A 43 7.23 -4.31 -4.17
C LEU A 43 6.69 -4.93 -5.47
N HIS A 44 7.56 -5.17 -6.46
CA HIS A 44 7.17 -5.81 -7.72
C HIS A 44 6.68 -7.25 -7.47
N VAL A 45 7.40 -8.03 -6.67
CA VAL A 45 7.01 -9.40 -6.28
C VAL A 45 5.70 -9.38 -5.49
N TRP A 46 5.55 -8.45 -4.55
CA TRP A 46 4.33 -8.26 -3.76
C TRP A 46 3.12 -7.93 -4.64
N ALA A 47 3.27 -7.01 -5.59
CA ALA A 47 2.22 -6.66 -6.56
C ALA A 47 1.86 -7.85 -7.46
N SER A 48 2.85 -8.58 -7.98
CA SER A 48 2.66 -9.77 -8.81
C SER A 48 1.95 -10.91 -8.06
N ASN A 49 2.11 -10.98 -6.73
CA ASN A 49 1.42 -11.93 -5.85
C ASN A 49 0.02 -11.46 -5.40
N GLY A 50 -0.56 -10.46 -6.07
CA GLY A 50 -1.90 -9.96 -5.78
C GLY A 50 -1.96 -9.14 -4.49
N TYR A 51 -0.88 -8.43 -4.15
CA TYR A 51 -0.76 -7.55 -2.99
C TYR A 51 -0.86 -8.30 -1.66
N LYS A 52 -0.28 -9.51 -1.61
CA LYS A 52 -0.26 -10.39 -0.43
C LYS A 52 1.17 -10.79 -0.09
N LYS A 53 1.37 -11.28 1.14
CA LYS A 53 2.60 -11.96 1.58
C LYS A 53 3.88 -11.09 1.57
N LEU A 54 3.79 -9.84 2.01
CA LEU A 54 4.97 -9.02 2.33
C LEU A 54 4.86 -8.57 3.80
N ASN A 55 5.64 -9.18 4.70
CA ASN A 55 5.47 -9.02 6.15
C ASN A 55 5.56 -7.57 6.66
N THR A 56 6.29 -6.74 5.92
CA THR A 56 6.55 -5.32 6.21
C THR A 56 5.47 -4.40 5.66
N VAL A 57 4.57 -4.92 4.80
CA VAL A 57 3.44 -4.20 4.21
C VAL A 57 2.15 -4.84 4.66
N ARG A 58 1.40 -4.14 5.51
CA ARG A 58 0.14 -4.63 6.07
C ARG A 58 -1.01 -3.79 5.58
N GLU A 59 -2.08 -4.45 5.14
CA GLU A 59 -3.31 -3.76 4.81
C GLU A 59 -3.87 -3.13 6.08
N ILE A 60 -4.23 -1.85 5.99
CA ILE A 60 -4.90 -1.15 7.07
C ILE A 60 -6.38 -1.22 6.72
N GLU A 61 -7.13 -2.03 7.48
CA GLU A 61 -8.58 -1.94 7.44
C GLU A 61 -9.01 -0.52 7.83
N ASN A 62 -9.93 0.03 7.04
CA ASN A 62 -10.61 1.28 7.32
C ASN A 62 -12.02 0.98 7.82
#